data_AF-A0A2D4IFB5-F1
#
_entry.id   AF-A0A2D4IFB5-F1
#
_cell.length_a   1.000
_cell.length_b   1.000
_cell.length_c   1.000
_cell.angle_alpha   90.00
_cell.angle_beta   90.00
_cell.angle_gamma   90.00
#
_symmetry.space_group_name_H-M   'P 1'
#
loop_
_entity.id
_entity.type
_entity.pdbx_description
1 polymer ?
#
loop_
_entity_poly.entity_id
_entity_poly.type
_entity_poly.pdbx_seq_one_letter_code
_entity_poly.pdbx_strand_id
1 'polypeptide(L)'
;MKQENIFLFVPNLIGYARIIFACIAFYYMPTSPSLASFFYLLSGFLDAFDGHAARALNQGTRFGAMLDMLTDRCTTMCLLVNLAMLYPESSLWFQLSMSLDVASHWLHLHSTV
;
A
#
# COMPACT_ATOMS: atom_id res chain seq x y z
N MET A 1 1.66 -11.87 32.46
CA MET A 1 1.11 -12.15 31.12
C MET A 1 1.96 -11.39 30.13
N LYS A 2 2.72 -12.06 29.25
CA LYS A 2 3.48 -11.36 28.20
C LYS A 2 2.45 -10.65 27.34
N GLN A 3 2.45 -9.32 27.33
CA GLN A 3 1.69 -8.54 26.35
C GLN A 3 2.22 -8.97 24.98
N GLU A 4 1.42 -9.75 24.25
CA GLU A 4 1.75 -10.03 22.86
C GLU A 4 1.71 -8.70 22.12
N ASN A 5 2.89 -8.28 21.66
CA ASN A 5 3.01 -7.05 20.88
C ASN A 5 2.32 -7.29 19.55
N ILE A 6 1.12 -6.74 19.42
CA ILE A 6 0.32 -6.77 18.19
C ILE A 6 1.16 -6.31 16.97
N PHE A 7 2.13 -5.42 17.19
CA PHE A 7 3.09 -4.95 16.18
C PHE A 7 4.03 -6.03 15.59
N LEU A 8 4.27 -7.13 16.31
CA LEU A 8 5.19 -8.20 15.90
C LEU A 8 4.48 -9.41 15.29
N PHE A 9 3.17 -9.31 15.03
CA PHE A 9 2.47 -10.37 14.31
C PHE A 9 3.01 -10.54 12.90
N VAL A 10 3.04 -11.78 12.43
CA VAL A 10 3.60 -12.15 11.11
C VAL A 10 2.99 -11.30 9.97
N PRO A 11 1.65 -11.05 9.93
CA PRO A 11 1.06 -10.19 8.91
C PRO A 11 1.57 -8.75 8.94
N ASN A 12 1.74 -8.17 10.14
CA ASN A 12 2.23 -6.80 10.28
C ASN A 12 3.70 -6.68 9.87
N LEU A 13 4.50 -7.72 10.14
CA LEU A 13 5.89 -7.78 9.69
C LEU A 13 5.99 -7.85 8.16
N ILE A 14 5.10 -8.60 7.51
CA ILE A 14 4.99 -8.63 6.04
C ILE A 14 4.54 -7.26 5.51
N GLY A 15 3.59 -6.60 6.18
CA GLY A 15 3.18 -5.23 5.86
C GLY A 15 4.34 -4.23 5.94
N TYR A 16 5.22 -4.33 6.93
CA TYR A 16 6.43 -3.49 6.98
C TYR A 16 7.40 -3.78 5.84
N ALA A 17 7.59 -5.07 5.49
CA ALA A 17 8.39 -5.43 4.33
C ALA A 17 7.79 -4.86 3.03
N ARG A 18 6.47 -4.84 2.90
CA ARG A 18 5.75 -4.24 1.78
C ARG A 18 6.07 -2.76 1.62
N ILE A 19 6.02 -2.00 2.71
CA ILE A 19 6.38 -0.56 2.72
C ILE A 19 7.82 -0.38 2.22
N ILE A 20 8.75 -1.22 2.68
CA ILE A 20 10.16 -1.15 2.24
C ILE A 20 10.27 -1.42 0.73
N PHE A 21 9.60 -2.45 0.20
CA PHE A 21 9.62 -2.75 -1.23
C PHE A 21 8.97 -1.65 -2.07
N ALA A 22 7.88 -1.04 -1.61
CA ALA A 22 7.26 0.11 -2.26
C ALA A 22 8.22 1.31 -2.31
N CYS A 23 8.90 1.62 -1.20
CA CYS A 23 9.93 2.68 -1.16
C CYS A 23 11.08 2.41 -2.13
N ILE A 24 11.55 1.16 -2.22
CA ILE A 24 12.56 0.75 -3.21
C ILE A 24 12.04 0.94 -4.63
N ALA A 25 10.79 0.55 -4.91
CA ALA A 25 10.17 0.75 -6.22
C ALA A 25 10.14 2.23 -6.62
N PHE A 26 9.76 3.13 -5.70
CA PHE A 26 9.73 4.57 -5.95
C PHE A 26 11.12 5.17 -6.16
N TYR A 27 12.13 4.67 -5.45
CA TYR A 27 13.51 5.10 -5.66
C TYR A 27 14.04 4.73 -7.06
N TYR A 28 13.68 3.55 -7.56
CA TYR A 28 14.12 3.07 -8.88
C TYR A 28 13.23 3.51 -10.05
N MET A 29 12.06 4.11 -9.78
CA MET A 29 11.13 4.60 -10.81
C MET A 29 11.76 5.55 -11.85
N PRO A 30 12.55 6.57 -11.46
CA PRO A 30 13.16 7.50 -12.41
C PRO A 30 14.38 6.92 -13.16
N THR A 31 15.07 5.94 -12.59
CA THR A 31 16.33 5.40 -13.15
C THR A 31 16.11 4.13 -13.97
N SER A 32 15.21 3.25 -13.53
CA SER A 32 14.96 1.95 -14.15
C SER A 32 13.50 1.51 -13.93
N PRO A 33 12.59 1.90 -14.85
CA PRO A 33 11.16 1.58 -14.72
C PRO A 33 10.87 0.08 -14.61
N SER A 34 11.66 -0.77 -15.26
CA SER A 34 11.51 -2.23 -15.20
C SER A 34 11.73 -2.80 -13.80
N LEU A 35 12.80 -2.36 -13.11
CA LEU A 35 13.07 -2.76 -11.73
C LEU A 35 12.02 -2.19 -10.78
N ALA A 36 11.61 -0.94 -10.99
CA ALA A 36 10.56 -0.33 -10.20
C ALA A 36 9.23 -1.10 -10.29
N SER A 37 8.82 -1.48 -11.51
CA SER A 37 7.63 -2.31 -11.71
C SER A 37 7.76 -3.68 -11.05
N PHE A 38 8.94 -4.30 -11.09
CA PHE A 38 9.17 -5.57 -10.41
C PHE A 38 8.98 -5.46 -8.89
N PHE A 39 9.62 -4.47 -8.25
CA PHE A 39 9.48 -4.26 -6.80
C PHE A 39 8.06 -3.83 -6.40
N TYR A 40 7.38 -3.04 -7.25
CA TYR A 40 5.99 -2.64 -7.04
C TYR A 40 5.05 -3.85 -7.10
N LEU A 41 5.21 -4.72 -8.11
CA LEU A 41 4.44 -5.96 -8.22
C LEU A 41 4.74 -6.93 -7.07
N LEU A 42 6.00 -7.02 -6.64
CA LEU A 42 6.40 -7.82 -5.49
C LEU A 42 5.75 -7.30 -4.20
N SER A 43 5.71 -5.98 -4.01
CA SER A 43 4.99 -5.33 -2.92
C SER A 43 3.50 -5.69 -2.94
N GLY A 44 2.82 -5.56 -4.09
CA GLY A 44 1.41 -5.96 -4.23
C GLY A 44 1.17 -7.47 -4.08
N PHE A 45 2.15 -8.31 -4.39
CA PHE A 45 2.04 -9.75 -4.16
C PHE A 45 2.12 -10.11 -2.66
N LEU A 46 2.93 -9.36 -1.89
CA LEU A 46 3.06 -9.57 -0.45
C LEU A 46 1.80 -9.15 0.33
N ASP A 47 1.02 -8.21 -0.19
CA ASP A 47 -0.31 -7.85 0.33
C ASP A 47 -1.24 -9.07 0.41
N ALA A 48 -1.38 -9.81 -0.69
CA ALA A 48 -2.18 -11.03 -0.70
C ALA A 48 -1.66 -12.08 0.32
N PHE A 49 -0.35 -12.09 0.57
CA PHE A 49 0.27 -13.03 1.49
C PHE A 49 0.08 -12.63 2.96
N ASP A 50 0.12 -11.34 3.30
CA ASP A 50 -0.17 -10.88 4.66
C ASP A 50 -1.62 -11.17 5.07
N GLY A 51 -2.58 -10.98 4.16
CA GLY A 51 -3.99 -11.29 4.37
C GLY A 51 -4.27 -12.80 4.42
N HIS A 52 -3.46 -13.61 3.74
CA HIS A 52 -3.51 -15.07 3.88
C HIS A 52 -2.93 -15.51 5.24
N ALA A 53 -1.77 -14.98 5.63
CA ALA A 53 -1.13 -15.27 6.91
C ALA A 53 -2.01 -14.84 8.10
N ALA A 54 -2.68 -13.69 8.00
CA ALA A 54 -3.59 -13.19 9.03
C ALA A 54 -4.76 -14.16 9.29
N ARG A 55 -5.31 -14.76 8.22
CA ARG A 55 -6.40 -15.74 8.31
C ARG A 55 -5.90 -17.10 8.79
N ALA A 56 -4.76 -17.57 8.28
CA ALA A 56 -4.19 -18.87 8.63
C ALA A 56 -3.72 -18.92 10.09
N LEU A 57 -3.13 -17.84 10.60
CA LEU A 57 -2.60 -17.75 11.96
C LEU A 57 -3.62 -17.17 12.96
N ASN A 58 -4.80 -16.78 12.48
CA ASN A 58 -5.84 -16.11 13.28
C ASN A 58 -5.33 -14.85 14.00
N GLN A 59 -4.40 -14.13 13.36
CA GLN A 59 -3.72 -12.92 13.85
C GLN A 59 -4.27 -11.64 13.20
N GLY A 60 -5.51 -11.68 12.71
CA GLY A 60 -6.18 -10.51 12.14
C GLY A 60 -6.42 -9.44 13.21
N THR A 61 -5.88 -8.24 13.01
CA THR A 61 -6.05 -7.12 13.94
C THR A 61 -6.58 -5.88 13.23
N ARG A 62 -7.33 -5.03 13.94
CA ARG A 62 -7.78 -3.74 13.40
C ARG A 62 -6.62 -2.86 12.95
N PHE A 63 -5.52 -2.88 13.72
CA PHE A 63 -4.30 -2.15 13.36
C PHE A 63 -3.71 -2.65 12.05
N GLY A 64 -3.56 -3.97 11.87
CA GLY A 64 -3.04 -4.54 10.63
C GLY A 64 -3.91 -4.21 9.43
N ALA A 65 -5.23 -4.31 9.56
CA ALA A 65 -6.17 -3.91 8.51
C ALA A 65 -6.06 -2.41 8.15
N MET A 66 -5.93 -1.53 9.14
CA MET A 66 -5.73 -0.09 8.89
C MET A 66 -4.38 0.20 8.24
N LEU A 67 -3.31 -0.48 8.67
CA LEU A 67 -1.96 -0.35 8.12
C LEU A 67 -1.92 -0.76 6.66
N ASP A 68 -2.56 -1.88 6.35
CA ASP A 68 -2.70 -2.41 4.99
C ASP A 68 -3.42 -1.40 4.08
N MET A 69 -4.62 -0.98 4.46
CA MET A 69 -5.39 0.00 3.70
C MET A 69 -4.63 1.31 3.48
N LEU A 70 -3.92 1.81 4.50
CA LEU A 70 -3.12 3.03 4.37
C LEU A 70 -1.95 2.82 3.40
N THR A 71 -1.27 1.69 3.50
CA THR A 71 -0.10 1.36 2.67
C THR A 71 -0.49 1.26 1.19
N ASP A 72 -1.64 0.66 0.86
CA ASP A 72 -2.14 0.62 -0.51
C ASP A 72 -2.40 1.99 -1.11
N ARG A 73 -3.02 2.89 -0.34
CA ARG A 73 -3.34 4.25 -0.79
C ARG A 73 -2.08 5.08 -0.97
N CYS A 74 -1.14 5.01 -0.03
CA CYS A 74 0.17 5.65 -0.18
C CYS A 74 0.91 5.13 -1.41
N THR A 75 0.90 3.81 -1.61
CA THR A 75 1.61 3.17 -2.72
C THR A 75 1.02 3.58 -4.07
N THR A 76 -0.30 3.60 -4.19
CA THR A 76 -1.03 4.04 -5.39
C THR A 76 -0.82 5.52 -5.67
N MET A 77 -0.86 6.36 -4.63
CA MET A 77 -0.61 7.80 -4.76
C MET A 77 0.81 8.08 -5.28
N CYS A 78 1.83 7.45 -4.70
CA CYS A 78 3.20 7.61 -5.14
C CYS A 78 3.44 7.12 -6.58
N LEU A 79 2.78 6.03 -6.99
CA LEU A 79 2.77 5.58 -8.37
C LEU A 79 2.16 6.65 -9.30
N LEU A 80 0.96 7.15 -8.98
CA LEU A 80 0.26 8.15 -9.80
C LEU A 80 1.02 9.47 -9.90
N VAL A 81 1.71 9.90 -8.85
CA VAL A 81 2.61 11.07 -8.89
C VAL A 81 3.75 10.85 -9.87
N ASN A 82 4.41 9.69 -9.85
CA ASN A 82 5.48 9.38 -10.80
C ASN A 82 4.96 9.32 -12.24
N LEU A 83 3.78 8.74 -12.47
CA LEU A 83 3.13 8.76 -13.79
C LEU A 83 2.80 10.18 -14.25
N ALA A 84 2.35 11.06 -13.36
CA ALA A 84 2.09 12.46 -13.67
C ALA A 84 3.37 13.23 -14.03
N MET A 85 4.51 12.87 -13.44
CA MET A 85 5.81 13.43 -13.81
C MET A 85 6.29 12.93 -15.18
N LEU A 86 6.00 11.66 -15.53
CA LEU A 86 6.36 11.08 -16.83
C LEU A 86 5.46 11.56 -17.98
N TYR A 87 4.17 11.78 -17.69
CA TYR A 87 3.16 12.24 -18.66
C TYR A 87 2.46 13.52 -18.19
N PRO A 88 3.12 14.70 -18.29
CA PRO A 88 2.59 15.97 -17.80
C PRO A 88 1.23 16.34 -18.41
N GLU A 89 1.01 16.02 -19.69
CA GLU A 89 -0.24 16.28 -20.42
C GLU A 89 -1.47 15.63 -19.77
N SER A 90 -1.28 14.50 -19.08
CA SER A 90 -2.36 13.76 -18.39
C SER A 90 -2.33 13.94 -16.87
N SER A 91 -1.51 14.85 -16.34
CA SER A 91 -1.36 15.09 -14.90
C SER A 91 -2.69 15.37 -14.19
N LEU A 92 -3.60 16.11 -14.84
CA LEU A 92 -4.93 16.40 -14.30
C LEU A 92 -5.76 15.12 -14.06
N TRP A 93 -5.68 14.14 -14.96
CA TRP A 93 -6.41 12.87 -14.80
C TRP A 93 -5.86 12.06 -13.62
N PHE A 94 -4.54 12.04 -13.44
CA PHE A 94 -3.93 11.38 -12.30
C PHE A 94 -4.29 12.08 -10.97
N GLN A 95 -4.33 13.41 -10.95
CA GLN A 95 -4.77 14.19 -9.78
C GLN A 95 -6.24 13.94 -9.42
N LEU A 96 -7.12 13.89 -10.41
CA LEU A 96 -8.53 13.52 -10.20
C LEU A 96 -8.65 12.09 -9.67
N SER A 97 -7.92 11.13 -10.26
CA SER A 97 -7.91 9.74 -9.81
C SER A 97 -7.45 9.62 -8.36
N MET A 98 -6.34 10.29 -7.98
CA MET A 98 -5.84 10.31 -6.60
C MET A 98 -6.87 10.91 -5.63
N SER A 99 -7.48 12.02 -6.03
CA SER A 99 -8.47 12.72 -5.19
C SER A 99 -9.72 11.87 -4.98
N LEU A 100 -10.20 11.21 -6.04
CA LEU A 100 -11.36 10.33 -5.99
C LEU A 100 -11.08 9.08 -5.14
N ASP A 101 -9.88 8.51 -5.24
CA ASP A 101 -9.49 7.34 -4.46
C ASP A 101 -9.50 7.63 -2.94
N VAL A 102 -8.90 8.75 -2.52
CA VAL A 102 -8.89 9.18 -1.12
C VAL A 102 -10.29 9.58 -0.64
N ALA A 103 -11.03 10.36 -1.43
CA ALA A 103 -12.36 10.83 -1.06
C ALA A 103 -13.37 9.67 -0.93
N SER A 104 -13.37 8.74 -1.90
CA SER A 104 -14.24 7.57 -1.87
C SER A 104 -13.97 6.67 -0.66
N HIS A 105 -12.70 6.48 -0.31
CA HIS A 105 -12.32 5.72 0.88
C HIS A 105 -12.77 6.42 2.18
N TRP A 106 -12.54 7.73 2.30
CA TRP A 106 -13.00 8.52 3.46
C TRP A 106 -14.52 8.47 3.62
N LEU A 107 -15.26 8.63 2.52
CA LEU A 107 -16.72 8.52 2.51
C LEU A 107 -17.17 7.12 2.91
N HIS A 108 -16.55 6.07 2.36
CA HIS A 108 -16.87 4.69 2.71
C HIS A 108 -16.71 4.46 4.22
N LEU A 109 -15.56 4.83 4.78
CA LEU A 109 -15.24 4.70 6.20
C LEU A 109 -16.29 5.37 7.11
N HIS A 110 -16.78 6.55 6.74
CA HIS A 110 -17.78 7.31 7.52
C HIS A 110 -19.22 6.91 7.22
N SER A 111 -19.48 6.28 6.08
CA SER A 111 -20.82 5.80 5.70
C SER A 111 -21.15 4.43 6.28
N THR A 112 -20.14 3.60 6.57
CA THR A 112 -20.30 2.27 7.19
C THR A 112 -20.45 2.34 8.71
N VAL A 113 -21.21 3.32 9.21
CA VAL A 113 -21.63 3.44 10.61
C VAL A 113 -22.87 2.60 10.86
#